data_AF-A0A7V9UM55-F1
#
_entry.id   AF-A0A7V9UM55-F1
#
_cell.length_a   1.000
_cell.length_b   1.000
_cell.length_c   1.000
_cell.angle_alpha   90.00
_cell.angle_beta   90.00
_cell.angle_gamma   90.00
#
_symmetry.space_group_name_H-M   'P 1'
#
loop_
_entity.id
_entity.type
_entity.pdbx_description
1 polymer ?
#
loop_
_entity_poly.entity_id
_entity_poly.type
_entity_poly.pdbx_seq_one_letter_code
_entity_poly.pdbx_strand_id
1 'polypeptide(L)'
;MTFVAFAETSIQLVPDGTLFLHIIIILVMVFVLNATLFKPINRILEERERRTRGRSGEAGDILHRVEEKVTQYERTLREARSDGYRLMEQERAVAVSERQAKLSAVRDEINHLVVEQKEVIHGQAEEARGTLEGEARRLATEISSEILHRPISDAVINDSRLNA
;
A
#
# COMPACT_ATOMS: atom_id res chain seq x y z
N MET A 1 -45.65 59.15 -67.73
CA MET A 1 -46.85 59.36 -66.89
C MET A 1 -48.07 58.82 -67.64
N THR A 2 -48.44 57.57 -67.36
CA THR A 2 -49.73 57.02 -67.78
C THR A 2 -50.37 56.42 -66.54
N PHE A 3 -51.37 57.16 -66.09
CA PHE A 3 -52.19 56.92 -64.91
C PHE A 3 -52.80 55.52 -64.94
N VAL A 4 -52.57 54.75 -63.87
CA VAL A 4 -53.41 53.60 -63.53
C VAL A 4 -54.69 54.19 -62.94
N ALA A 5 -55.74 54.22 -63.77
CA ALA A 5 -57.07 54.61 -63.35
C ALA A 5 -57.71 53.44 -62.58
N PHE A 6 -57.76 53.61 -61.26
CA PHE A 6 -58.70 52.87 -60.41
C PHE A 6 -60.11 53.38 -60.69
N ALA A 7 -61.00 52.50 -61.15
CA ALA A 7 -62.35 52.29 -60.63
C ALA A 7 -63.21 51.58 -61.69
N GLU A 8 -63.55 50.31 -61.43
CA GLU A 8 -64.94 49.84 -61.53
C GLU A 8 -65.06 48.51 -60.78
N THR A 9 -65.77 48.57 -59.65
CA THR A 9 -66.20 47.43 -58.84
C THR A 9 -67.26 46.64 -59.61
N SER A 10 -66.83 45.63 -60.36
CA SER A 10 -67.65 44.45 -60.60
C SER A 10 -67.21 43.39 -59.58
N ILE A 11 -68.05 43.12 -58.58
CA ILE A 11 -67.89 41.93 -57.75
C ILE A 11 -68.30 40.74 -58.64
N GLN A 12 -67.38 40.32 -59.50
CA GLN A 12 -67.47 39.04 -60.21
C GLN A 12 -67.15 37.95 -59.19
N LEU A 13 -68.20 37.40 -58.58
CA LEU A 13 -68.15 36.20 -57.73
C LEU A 13 -68.03 34.93 -58.58
N VAL A 14 -67.23 34.97 -59.65
CA VAL A 14 -66.97 33.84 -60.54
C VAL A 14 -65.48 33.57 -60.50
N PRO A 15 -65.04 32.33 -60.19
CA PRO A 15 -63.61 32.01 -60.13
C PRO A 15 -63.03 32.03 -61.55
N ASP A 16 -62.49 33.18 -61.96
CA ASP A 16 -61.73 33.28 -63.20
C ASP A 16 -60.33 32.69 -63.04
N GLY A 17 -59.72 32.23 -64.15
CA GLY A 17 -58.39 31.61 -64.17
C GLY A 17 -57.26 32.48 -63.57
N THR A 18 -57.52 33.76 -63.37
CA THR A 18 -56.67 34.69 -62.60
C THR A 18 -56.50 34.25 -61.14
N LEU A 19 -57.49 33.62 -60.52
CA LEU A 19 -57.40 33.08 -59.16
C LEU A 19 -56.39 31.93 -59.09
N PHE A 20 -56.36 31.05 -60.09
CA PHE A 20 -55.33 30.00 -60.19
C PHE A 20 -53.94 30.61 -60.39
N LEU A 21 -53.81 31.66 -61.22
CA LEU A 21 -52.56 32.38 -61.40
C LEU A 21 -52.07 33.01 -60.07
N HIS A 22 -52.97 33.62 -59.29
CA HIS A 22 -52.65 34.17 -57.98
C HIS A 22 -52.25 33.09 -56.97
N ILE A 23 -52.90 31.92 -56.98
CA ILE A 23 -52.49 30.80 -56.12
C ILE A 23 -51.07 30.33 -56.48
N ILE A 24 -50.77 30.20 -57.78
CA ILE A 24 -49.44 29.82 -58.25
C ILE A 24 -48.40 30.86 -57.82
N ILE A 25 -48.68 32.15 -57.94
CA ILE A 25 -47.72 33.20 -57.56
C ILE A 25 -47.46 33.22 -56.05
N ILE A 26 -48.48 32.99 -55.22
CA ILE A 26 -48.34 32.88 -53.78
C ILE A 26 -47.52 31.64 -53.42
N LEU A 27 -47.78 30.49 -54.05
CA LEU A 27 -47.02 29.26 -53.83
C LEU A 27 -45.54 29.43 -54.20
N VAL A 28 -45.24 30.05 -55.35
CA VAL A 28 -43.88 30.36 -55.76
C VAL A 28 -43.21 31.31 -54.77
N MET A 29 -43.92 32.36 -54.31
CA MET A 29 -43.39 33.30 -53.32
C MET A 29 -43.11 32.63 -51.98
N VAL A 30 -44.01 31.79 -51.48
CA VAL A 30 -43.80 31.01 -50.25
C VAL A 30 -42.61 30.07 -50.40
N PHE A 31 -42.47 29.41 -51.55
CA PHE A 31 -41.32 28.53 -51.82
C PHE A 31 -39.99 29.30 -51.81
N VAL A 32 -39.94 30.44 -52.50
CA VAL A 32 -38.76 31.31 -52.53
C VAL A 32 -38.44 31.84 -51.13
N LEU A 33 -39.43 32.31 -50.39
CA LEU A 33 -39.23 32.83 -49.03
C LEU A 33 -38.79 31.73 -48.05
N ASN A 34 -39.34 30.53 -48.18
CA ASN A 34 -38.94 29.38 -47.38
C ASN A 34 -37.47 29.00 -47.62
N ALA A 35 -37.06 28.96 -48.89
CA ALA A 35 -35.69 28.65 -49.27
C ALA A 35 -34.69 29.75 -48.87
N THR A 36 -35.09 31.02 -48.98
CA THR A 36 -34.16 32.16 -48.88
C THR A 36 -34.12 32.81 -47.49
N LEU A 37 -35.21 32.75 -46.71
CA LEU A 37 -35.29 33.38 -45.37
C LEU A 37 -35.49 32.37 -44.25
N PHE A 38 -36.54 31.55 -44.31
CA PHE A 38 -36.90 30.69 -43.17
C PHE A 38 -35.83 29.64 -42.88
N LYS A 39 -35.32 28.97 -43.93
CA LYS A 39 -34.26 27.96 -43.78
C LYS A 39 -32.94 28.53 -43.22
N PRO A 40 -32.38 29.65 -43.73
CA PRO A 40 -31.16 30.21 -43.14
C PRO A 40 -31.37 30.81 -41.75
N ILE A 41 -32.52 31.44 -41.46
CA ILE A 41 -32.82 31.98 -40.12
C ILE A 41 -32.88 30.85 -39.09
N ASN A 42 -33.62 29.78 -39.37
CA ASN A 42 -33.72 28.63 -38.45
C ASN A 42 -32.35 27.99 -38.21
N ARG A 43 -31.53 27.85 -39.25
CA ARG A 43 -30.16 27.33 -39.12
C ARG A 43 -29.28 28.20 -38.21
N ILE A 44 -29.39 29.52 -38.29
CA ILE A 44 -28.64 30.44 -37.42
C ILE A 44 -29.14 30.36 -35.97
N LEU A 45 -30.44 30.24 -35.77
CA LEU A 45 -31.02 30.07 -34.43
C LEU A 45 -30.55 28.76 -33.79
N GLU A 46 -30.66 27.63 -34.51
CA GLU A 46 -30.15 26.33 -34.04
C GLU A 46 -28.66 26.38 -33.74
N GLU A 47 -27.86 27.03 -34.60
CA GLU A 47 -26.42 27.11 -34.38
C GLU A 47 -26.05 28.00 -33.18
N ARG A 48 -26.78 29.10 -32.94
CA ARG A 48 -26.64 29.91 -31.72
C ARG A 48 -27.03 29.11 -30.49
N GLU A 49 -28.15 28.41 -30.54
CA GLU A 49 -28.65 27.60 -29.42
C GLU A 49 -27.67 26.46 -29.10
N ARG A 50 -27.13 25.80 -30.13
CA ARG A 50 -26.09 24.77 -30.01
C ARG A 50 -24.80 25.33 -29.43
N ARG A 51 -24.36 26.52 -29.84
CA ARG A 51 -23.15 27.17 -29.29
C ARG A 51 -23.34 27.58 -27.83
N THR A 52 -24.50 28.10 -27.46
CA THR A 52 -24.79 28.52 -26.07
C THR A 52 -24.94 27.31 -25.16
N ARG A 53 -25.79 26.33 -25.53
CA ARG A 53 -25.97 25.11 -24.72
C ARG A 53 -24.74 24.21 -24.73
N GLY A 54 -24.05 24.09 -25.87
CA GLY A 54 -22.81 23.32 -26.01
C GLY A 54 -21.71 23.83 -25.09
N ARG A 55 -21.51 25.16 -24.99
CA ARG A 55 -20.52 25.74 -24.06
C ARG A 55 -20.89 25.51 -22.59
N SER A 56 -22.18 25.54 -22.26
CA SER A 56 -22.63 25.27 -20.88
C SER A 56 -22.49 23.78 -20.53
N GLY A 57 -22.81 22.87 -21.45
CA GLY A 57 -22.65 21.43 -21.27
C GLY A 57 -21.18 21.03 -21.19
N GLU A 58 -20.34 21.52 -22.09
CA GLU A 58 -18.91 21.23 -22.12
C GLU A 58 -18.21 21.74 -20.85
N ALA A 59 -18.60 22.91 -20.32
CA ALA A 59 -18.10 23.39 -19.03
C ALA A 59 -18.50 22.46 -17.88
N GLY A 60 -19.74 21.97 -17.86
CA GLY A 60 -20.21 20.98 -16.89
C GLY A 60 -19.44 19.66 -16.98
N ASP A 61 -19.23 19.14 -18.19
CA ASP A 61 -18.48 17.90 -18.43
C ASP A 61 -17.00 18.04 -18.05
N ILE A 62 -16.40 19.22 -18.24
CA ILE A 62 -15.04 19.50 -17.79
C ILE A 62 -14.99 19.50 -16.25
N LEU A 63 -15.92 20.19 -15.59
CA LEU A 63 -15.97 20.23 -14.12
C LEU A 63 -16.17 18.83 -13.54
N HIS A 64 -17.09 18.03 -14.08
CA HIS A 64 -17.32 16.65 -13.65
C HIS A 64 -16.07 15.79 -13.84
N ARG A 65 -15.39 15.90 -14.99
CA ARG A 65 -14.14 15.17 -15.24
C ARG A 65 -13.02 15.59 -14.28
N VAL A 66 -12.94 16.87 -13.94
CA VAL A 66 -11.95 17.37 -12.96
C VAL A 66 -12.27 16.80 -11.57
N GLU A 67 -13.53 16.84 -11.14
CA GLU A 67 -13.95 16.30 -9.85
C GLU A 67 -13.71 14.79 -9.74
N GLU A 68 -14.01 14.04 -10.79
CA GLU A 68 -13.72 12.61 -10.87
C GLU A 68 -12.20 12.34 -10.78
N LYS A 69 -11.38 13.12 -11.50
CA LYS A 69 -9.92 12.99 -11.45
C LYS A 69 -9.35 13.36 -10.09
N VAL A 70 -9.86 14.40 -9.44
CA VAL A 70 -9.46 14.79 -8.09
C VAL A 70 -9.81 13.69 -7.09
N THR A 71 -11.03 13.16 -7.16
CA THR A 71 -11.48 12.07 -6.29
C THR A 71 -10.63 10.81 -6.48
N GLN A 72 -10.32 10.45 -7.73
CA GLN A 72 -9.45 9.33 -8.05
C GLN A 72 -8.02 9.55 -7.54
N TYR A 73 -7.48 10.77 -7.70
CA TYR A 73 -6.17 11.14 -7.21
C TYR A 73 -6.09 11.06 -5.67
N GLU A 74 -7.05 11.64 -4.96
CA GLU A 74 -7.11 11.59 -3.51
C GLU A 74 -7.26 10.15 -2.98
N ARG A 75 -8.05 9.33 -3.65
CA ARG A 75 -8.18 7.91 -3.32
C ARG A 75 -6.86 7.17 -3.47
N THR A 76 -6.20 7.33 -4.62
CA THR A 76 -4.91 6.70 -4.91
C THR A 76 -3.84 7.16 -3.91
N LEU A 77 -3.84 8.44 -3.55
CA LEU A 77 -2.92 8.99 -2.55
C LEU A 77 -3.16 8.40 -1.15
N ARG A 78 -4.42 8.23 -0.76
CA ARG A 78 -4.77 7.57 0.52
C ARG A 78 -4.36 6.10 0.54
N GLU A 79 -4.63 5.37 -0.55
CA GLU A 79 -4.23 3.96 -0.69
C GLU A 79 -2.71 3.83 -0.64
N ALA A 80 -1.96 4.63 -1.40
CA ALA A 80 -0.49 4.63 -1.39
C ALA A 80 0.11 4.94 0.00
N ARG A 81 -0.48 5.89 0.74
CA ARG A 81 -0.07 6.18 2.12
C ARG A 81 -0.34 4.99 3.04
N SER A 82 -1.52 4.38 2.96
CA SER A 82 -1.86 3.21 3.76
C SER A 82 -0.94 2.03 3.47
N ASP A 83 -0.62 1.80 2.20
CA ASP A 83 0.32 0.75 1.80
C ASP A 83 1.74 1.03 2.29
N GLY A 84 2.19 2.29 2.22
CA GLY A 84 3.47 2.71 2.79
C GLY A 84 3.55 2.45 4.29
N TYR A 85 2.51 2.80 5.06
CA TYR A 85 2.45 2.51 6.49
C TYR A 85 2.43 1.01 6.78
N ARG A 86 1.67 0.22 6.01
CA ARG A 86 1.61 -1.23 6.15
C ARG A 86 2.96 -1.88 5.90
N LEU A 87 3.68 -1.45 4.86
CA LEU A 87 5.02 -1.94 4.56
C LEU A 87 6.00 -1.56 5.68
N MET A 88 5.96 -0.32 6.16
CA MET A 88 6.83 0.13 7.24
C MET A 88 6.59 -0.66 8.53
N GLU A 89 5.34 -0.96 8.86
CA GLU A 89 5.00 -1.77 10.04
C GLU A 89 5.44 -3.24 9.87
N GLN A 90 5.28 -3.80 8.67
CA GLN A 90 5.79 -5.16 8.37
C GLN A 90 7.30 -5.24 8.53
N GLU A 91 8.05 -4.33 7.93
CA GLU A 91 9.52 -4.27 8.06
C GLU A 91 9.95 -4.10 9.51
N ARG A 92 9.25 -3.25 10.26
CA ARG A 92 9.50 -3.06 11.70
C ARG A 92 9.23 -4.33 12.50
N ALA A 93 8.13 -5.03 12.23
CA ALA A 93 7.78 -6.27 12.90
C ALA A 93 8.81 -7.37 12.60
N VAL A 94 9.24 -7.50 11.34
CA VAL A 94 10.32 -8.42 10.93
C VAL A 94 11.61 -8.07 11.66
N ALA A 95 12.06 -6.82 11.64
CA ALA A 95 13.28 -6.39 12.33
C ALA A 95 13.25 -6.65 13.84
N VAL A 96 12.11 -6.41 14.49
CA VAL A 96 11.93 -6.72 15.93
C VAL A 96 11.99 -8.23 16.17
N SER A 97 11.33 -9.03 15.33
CA SER A 97 11.34 -10.49 15.45
C SER A 97 12.75 -11.07 15.25
N GLU A 98 13.50 -10.60 14.25
CA GLU A 98 14.87 -11.02 14.00
C GLU A 98 15.79 -10.63 15.14
N ARG A 99 15.65 -9.40 15.66
CA ARG A 99 16.42 -8.94 16.82
C ARG A 99 16.15 -9.83 18.03
N GLN A 100 14.88 -10.16 18.28
CA GLN A 100 14.50 -11.02 19.39
C GLN A 100 15.03 -12.45 19.21
N ALA A 101 14.96 -13.00 17.99
CA ALA A 101 15.50 -14.31 17.66
C ALA A 101 17.01 -14.37 17.88
N LYS A 102 17.77 -13.39 17.37
CA LYS A 102 19.21 -13.28 17.59
C LYS A 102 19.56 -13.16 19.08
N LEU A 103 18.81 -12.34 19.81
CA LEU A 103 19.04 -12.18 21.25
C LEU A 103 18.75 -13.46 22.03
N SER A 104 17.70 -14.20 21.65
CA SER A 104 17.38 -15.51 22.25
C SER A 104 18.49 -16.51 21.97
N ALA A 105 18.92 -16.63 20.72
CA ALA A 105 19.98 -17.55 20.33
C ALA A 105 21.29 -17.28 21.09
N VAL A 106 21.69 -16.01 21.22
CA VAL A 106 22.88 -15.64 22.01
C VAL A 106 22.70 -15.96 23.49
N ARG A 107 21.51 -15.76 24.06
CA ARG A 107 21.24 -16.13 25.45
C ARG A 107 21.32 -17.63 25.67
N ASP A 108 20.79 -18.42 24.73
CA ASP A 108 20.83 -19.87 24.81
C ASP A 108 22.27 -20.39 24.67
N GLU A 109 23.06 -19.81 23.78
CA GLU A 109 24.50 -20.10 23.64
C GLU A 109 25.28 -19.76 24.91
N ILE A 110 25.04 -18.58 25.50
CA ILE A 110 25.67 -18.20 26.78
C ILE A 110 25.27 -19.16 27.89
N ASN A 111 23.99 -19.55 27.98
CA ASN A 111 23.54 -20.49 28.99
C ASN A 111 24.22 -21.85 28.82
N HIS A 112 24.36 -22.35 27.59
CA HIS A 112 25.08 -23.58 27.30
C HIS A 112 26.55 -23.48 27.71
N LEU A 113 27.22 -22.39 27.34
CA LEU A 113 28.62 -22.14 27.69
C LEU A 113 28.81 -22.08 29.22
N VAL A 114 27.89 -21.44 29.95
CA VAL A 114 27.96 -21.37 31.42
C VAL A 114 27.79 -22.75 32.05
N VAL A 115 26.89 -23.58 31.53
CA VAL A 115 26.71 -24.96 32.02
C VAL A 115 27.96 -25.79 31.75
N GLU A 116 28.48 -25.76 30.52
CA GLU A 116 29.70 -26.47 30.12
C GLU A 116 30.91 -26.04 30.98
N GLN A 117 31.12 -24.74 31.16
CA GLN A 117 32.23 -24.24 31.98
C GLN A 117 32.07 -24.63 33.46
N LYS A 118 30.84 -24.68 33.99
CA LYS A 118 30.60 -25.17 35.35
C LYS A 118 30.96 -26.64 35.49
N GLU A 119 30.64 -27.48 34.51
CA GLU A 119 31.04 -28.89 34.51
C GLU A 119 32.55 -29.05 34.44
N VAL A 120 33.24 -28.27 33.60
CA VAL A 120 34.71 -28.26 33.52
C VAL A 120 35.33 -27.85 34.86
N ILE A 121 34.85 -26.78 35.49
CA ILE A 121 35.34 -26.33 36.80
C ILE A 121 35.10 -27.39 37.86
N HIS A 122 33.95 -28.06 37.84
CA HIS A 122 33.66 -29.15 38.77
C HIS A 122 34.63 -30.33 38.58
N GLY A 123 34.91 -30.72 37.33
CA GLY A 123 35.90 -31.75 37.04
C GLY A 123 37.30 -31.39 37.51
N GLN A 124 37.75 -30.16 37.25
CA GLN A 124 39.04 -29.64 37.71
C GLN A 124 39.14 -29.60 39.25
N ALA A 125 38.05 -29.26 39.93
CA ALA A 125 38.00 -29.24 41.39
C ALA A 125 38.15 -30.65 41.98
N GLU A 126 37.50 -31.65 41.39
CA GLU A 126 37.63 -33.05 41.81
C GLU A 126 39.03 -33.62 41.53
N GLU A 127 39.62 -33.30 40.37
CA GLU A 127 41.01 -33.68 40.04
C GLU A 127 42.01 -33.05 41.02
N ALA A 128 41.86 -31.75 41.32
CA ALA A 128 42.70 -31.04 42.29
C ALA A 128 42.55 -31.63 43.70
N ARG A 129 41.32 -31.99 44.12
CA ARG A 129 41.08 -32.68 45.39
C ARG A 129 41.79 -34.03 45.45
N GLY A 130 41.67 -34.85 44.42
CA GLY A 130 42.34 -36.15 44.35
C GLY A 130 43.87 -36.01 44.42
N THR A 131 44.43 -35.01 43.73
CA THR A 131 45.87 -34.71 43.76
C THR A 131 46.32 -34.29 45.16
N LEU A 132 45.59 -33.38 45.81
CA LEU A 132 45.88 -32.93 47.17
C LEU A 132 45.78 -34.06 48.19
N GLU A 133 44.80 -34.97 48.08
CA GLU A 133 44.70 -36.15 48.95
C GLU A 133 45.90 -37.10 48.77
N GLY A 134 46.34 -37.31 47.52
CA GLY A 134 47.53 -38.10 47.20
C GLY A 134 48.80 -37.47 47.77
N GLU A 135 48.99 -36.17 47.58
CA GLU A 135 50.11 -35.42 48.14
C GLU A 135 50.10 -35.43 49.67
N ALA A 136 48.93 -35.23 50.29
CA ALA A 136 48.77 -35.27 51.74
C ALA A 136 49.15 -36.65 52.33
N ARG A 137 48.75 -37.75 51.67
CA ARG A 137 49.16 -39.11 52.07
C ARG A 137 50.67 -39.30 51.95
N ARG A 138 51.28 -38.81 50.87
CA ARG A 138 52.72 -38.89 50.65
C ARG A 138 53.48 -38.12 51.73
N LEU A 139 53.09 -36.88 52.02
CA LEU A 139 53.64 -36.05 53.09
C LEU A 139 53.46 -36.69 54.47
N ALA A 140 52.27 -37.24 54.77
CA ALA A 140 52.03 -37.92 56.04
C ALA A 140 52.93 -39.15 56.23
N THR A 141 53.20 -39.89 55.16
CA THR A 141 54.11 -41.05 55.17
C THR A 141 55.56 -40.62 55.38
N GLU A 142 55.99 -39.55 54.70
CA GLU A 142 57.31 -38.97 54.84
C GLU A 142 57.57 -38.47 56.27
N ILE A 143 56.64 -37.68 56.83
CA ILE A 143 56.70 -37.21 58.23
C ILE A 143 56.72 -38.39 59.21
N SER A 144 55.87 -39.39 59.00
CA SER A 144 55.82 -40.57 59.87
C SER A 144 57.11 -41.37 59.83
N SER A 145 57.72 -41.51 58.65
CA SER A 145 59.01 -42.21 58.47
C SER A 145 60.18 -41.48 59.14
N GLU A 146 60.18 -40.15 59.09
CA GLU A 146 61.20 -39.31 59.72
C GLU A 146 61.09 -39.37 61.25
N ILE A 147 59.86 -39.33 61.79
CA ILE A 147 59.64 -39.46 63.24
C ILE A 147 60.01 -40.86 63.73
N LEU A 148 59.65 -41.94 63.00
CA LEU A 148 59.91 -43.32 63.41
C LEU A 148 61.34 -43.82 63.11
N HIS A 149 62.16 -43.07 62.37
CA HIS A 149 63.51 -43.45 61.92
C HIS A 149 63.60 -44.86 61.28
N ARG A 150 62.50 -45.36 60.71
CA ARG A 150 62.42 -46.66 60.05
C ARG A 150 61.39 -46.59 58.91
N PRO A 151 61.68 -47.13 57.71
CA PRO A 151 60.75 -47.07 56.59
C PRO A 151 59.51 -47.91 56.88
N ILE A 152 58.33 -47.26 56.91
CA ILE A 152 57.03 -47.92 57.05
C ILE A 152 56.53 -48.23 55.63
N SER A 153 56.38 -49.51 55.31
CA SER A 153 55.85 -49.98 54.03
C SER A 153 54.32 -49.92 54.03
N ASP A 154 53.75 -49.58 52.85
CA ASP A 154 52.34 -49.25 52.56
C ASP A 154 51.27 -50.24 53.06
N ALA A 155 51.65 -51.42 53.55
CA ALA A 155 50.74 -52.47 54.00
C ALA A 155 49.98 -52.14 55.30
N VAL A 156 50.50 -51.26 56.17
CA VAL A 156 49.89 -51.02 57.50
C VAL A 156 48.74 -49.99 57.47
N ILE A 157 48.65 -49.15 56.43
CA ILE A 157 47.64 -48.08 56.35
C ILE A 157 46.31 -48.56 55.74
N ASN A 158 46.29 -49.67 54.99
CA ASN A 158 45.07 -50.13 54.30
C ASN A 158 44.09 -50.92 55.21
N ASP A 159 44.56 -51.51 56.32
CA ASP A 159 43.73 -52.37 57.19
C ASP A 159 42.74 -51.60 58.07
N SER A 160 42.92 -50.30 58.27
CA SER A 160 42.01 -49.47 59.09
C SER A 160 40.76 -48.99 58.34
N ARG A 161 40.60 -49.32 57.04
CA ARG A 161 39.39 -49.06 56.25
C ARG A 161 38.46 -50.26 56.06
N LEU A 162 38.80 -51.43 56.61
CA LEU A 162 37.98 -52.65 56.50
C LEU A 162 37.06 -52.91 57.70
N ASN A 163 37.09 -52.08 58.74
CA ASN A 163 36.21 -52.20 59.92
C ASN A 163 35.60 -50.83 60.31
N ALA A 164 34.68 -50.31 59.50
CA ALA A 164 33.62 -49.36 59.90
C ALA A 164 32.60 -49.21 58.76
#